data_AF-A0A379S292-F1
#
_entry.id   AF-A0A379S292-F1
#
_cell.length_a   1.000
_cell.length_b   1.000
_cell.length_c   1.000
_cell.angle_alpha   90.00
_cell.angle_beta   90.00
_cell.angle_gamma   90.00
#
_symmetry.space_group_name_H-M   'P 1'
#
loop_
_entity.id
_entity.type
_entity.pdbx_description
1 polymer ?
#
loop_
_entity_poly.entity_id
_entity_poly.type
_entity_poly.pdbx_seq_one_letter_code
_entity_poly.pdbx_strand_id
1 'polypeptide(L)'
;MTSAPHVKSQYATLSDGKKQTLLEDTMWSAAGQVVEEKSGNGVTTSYRYEPETQRLSAMSALRADSTLLQDLDYGYDNTGNLISITDNTIATRYFQNQQTDGRREFTYDALYQLLGGNRARECW
;
A
#
# COMPACT_ATOMS: atom_id res chain seq x y z
N MET A 1 -30.38 5.54 -6.36
CA MET A 1 -29.18 5.43 -5.49
C MET A 1 -28.17 6.42 -5.99
N THR A 2 -27.89 7.47 -5.23
CA THR A 2 -26.96 8.53 -5.62
C THR A 2 -25.56 8.09 -5.26
N SER A 3 -24.72 7.81 -6.26
CA SER A 3 -23.29 7.56 -6.08
C SER A 3 -22.66 8.74 -5.35
N ALA A 4 -21.86 8.49 -4.30
CA ALA A 4 -21.09 9.54 -3.66
C ALA A 4 -20.09 10.14 -4.67
N PRO A 5 -19.86 11.47 -4.70
CA PRO A 5 -18.90 12.06 -5.62
C PRO A 5 -17.49 11.62 -5.22
N HIS A 6 -16.97 10.62 -5.91
CA HIS A 6 -15.59 10.18 -5.77
C HIS A 6 -14.66 11.10 -6.58
N VAL A 7 -13.51 11.46 -5.99
CA VAL A 7 -12.48 12.20 -6.71
C VAL A 7 -11.97 11.32 -7.86
N LYS A 8 -11.84 11.94 -9.03
CA LYS A 8 -11.33 11.28 -10.24
C LYS A 8 -9.99 11.82 -10.68
N SER A 9 -9.72 13.11 -10.51
CA SER A 9 -8.44 13.70 -10.88
C SER A 9 -8.15 14.93 -10.04
N GLN A 10 -6.86 15.29 -9.95
CA GLN A 10 -6.38 16.45 -9.21
C GLN A 10 -5.16 17.05 -9.89
N TYR A 11 -5.04 18.38 -9.84
CA TYR A 11 -3.86 19.12 -10.27
C TYR A 11 -3.53 20.23 -9.28
N ALA A 12 -2.27 20.65 -9.27
CA ALA A 12 -1.82 21.89 -8.64
C ALA A 12 -1.56 22.94 -9.72
N THR A 13 -1.80 24.21 -9.41
CA THR A 13 -1.32 25.34 -10.22
C THR A 13 -0.05 25.88 -9.58
N LEU A 14 1.05 25.84 -10.32
CA LEU A 14 2.35 26.32 -9.89
C LEU A 14 2.40 27.85 -9.93
N SER A 15 3.42 28.45 -9.29
CA SER A 15 3.59 29.90 -9.25
C SER A 15 3.77 30.55 -10.63
N ASP A 16 4.25 29.79 -11.62
CA ASP A 16 4.35 30.22 -13.02
C ASP A 16 3.05 30.03 -13.83
N GLY A 17 1.96 29.63 -13.17
CA GLY A 17 0.65 29.39 -13.77
C GLY A 17 0.48 28.03 -14.46
N LYS A 18 1.53 27.20 -14.54
CA LYS A 18 1.40 25.86 -15.12
C LYS A 18 0.56 24.95 -14.23
N LYS A 19 -0.25 24.09 -14.86
CA LYS A 19 -0.96 23.02 -14.16
C LYS A 19 -0.08 21.77 -14.12
N GLN A 20 0.16 21.25 -12.93
CA GLN A 20 0.82 19.97 -12.70
C GLN A 20 -0.23 18.96 -12.23
N THR A 21 -0.43 17.89 -13.00
CA THR A 21 -1.29 16.79 -12.58
C THR A 21 -0.67 16.08 -11.37
N LEU A 22 -1.48 15.86 -10.34
CA LEU A 22 -1.11 15.08 -9.16
C LEU A 22 -1.73 13.68 -9.24
N LEU A 23 -3.00 13.64 -9.65
CA LEU A 23 -3.80 12.43 -9.81
C LEU A 23 -4.49 12.48 -11.18
N GLU A 24 -4.25 11.48 -12.00
CA GLU A 24 -4.80 11.34 -13.34
C GLU A 24 -6.16 10.64 -13.32
N ASP A 25 -6.26 9.50 -12.64
CA ASP A 25 -7.50 8.73 -12.47
C ASP A 25 -7.51 7.95 -11.15
N THR A 26 -8.71 7.69 -10.65
CA THR A 26 -8.96 6.78 -9.54
C THR A 26 -10.10 5.83 -9.87
N MET A 27 -9.88 4.53 -9.75
CA MET A 27 -10.92 3.51 -9.86
C MET A 27 -11.40 3.08 -8.48
N TRP A 28 -12.69 2.76 -8.37
CA TRP A 28 -13.35 2.46 -7.10
C TRP A 28 -14.09 1.12 -7.17
N SER A 29 -14.07 0.37 -6.08
CA SER A 29 -14.87 -0.84 -5.88
C SER A 29 -16.34 -0.49 -5.63
N ALA A 30 -17.21 -1.50 -5.70
CA ALA A 30 -18.63 -1.34 -5.34
C ALA A 30 -18.85 -0.94 -3.87
N ALA A 31 -17.88 -1.24 -2.99
CA ALA A 31 -17.87 -0.82 -1.59
C ALA A 31 -17.36 0.62 -1.40
N GLY A 32 -17.02 1.34 -2.48
CA GLY A 32 -16.51 2.70 -2.40
C GLY A 32 -15.05 2.79 -1.96
N GLN A 33 -14.27 1.72 -2.15
CA GLN A 33 -12.84 1.69 -1.84
C GLN A 33 -12.02 1.91 -3.12
N VAL A 34 -10.90 2.60 -3.03
CA VAL A 34 -9.99 2.80 -4.17
C VAL A 34 -9.37 1.46 -4.55
N VAL A 35 -9.44 1.06 -5.83
CA VAL A 35 -8.79 -0.17 -6.35
C VAL A 35 -7.61 0.13 -7.26
N GLU A 36 -7.57 1.32 -7.86
CA GLU A 36 -6.44 1.78 -8.68
C GLU A 36 -6.33 3.31 -8.61
N GLU A 37 -5.10 3.82 -8.53
CA GLU A 37 -4.76 5.24 -8.68
C GLU A 37 -3.65 5.41 -9.70
N LYS A 38 -3.84 6.34 -10.63
CA LYS A 38 -2.80 6.77 -11.57
C LYS A 38 -2.31 8.14 -11.16
N SER A 39 -1.07 8.22 -10.70
CA SER A 39 -0.45 9.46 -10.26
C SER A 39 0.18 10.20 -11.44
N GLY A 40 0.22 11.54 -11.37
CA GLY A 40 0.80 12.37 -12.43
C GLY A 40 2.32 12.23 -12.61
N ASN A 41 2.99 11.48 -11.75
CA ASN A 41 4.40 11.08 -11.90
C ASN A 41 4.56 9.74 -12.67
N GLY A 42 3.49 9.19 -13.24
CA GLY A 42 3.50 7.95 -13.99
C GLY A 42 3.54 6.69 -13.13
N VAL A 43 3.25 6.78 -11.84
CA VAL A 43 3.09 5.60 -10.96
C VAL A 43 1.61 5.21 -10.93
N THR A 44 1.35 3.92 -11.15
CA THR A 44 0.05 3.30 -10.92
C THR A 44 0.10 2.50 -9.63
N THR A 45 -0.78 2.82 -8.69
CA THR A 45 -0.94 2.10 -7.43
C THR A 45 -2.22 1.26 -7.51
N SER A 46 -2.14 -0.03 -7.21
CA SER A 46 -3.29 -0.94 -7.18
C SER A 46 -3.51 -1.45 -5.77
N TYR A 47 -4.78 -1.63 -5.40
CA TYR A 47 -5.20 -2.06 -4.07
C TYR A 47 -6.11 -3.28 -4.18
N ARG A 48 -5.85 -4.30 -3.36
CA ARG A 48 -6.71 -5.48 -3.23
C ARG A 48 -7.29 -5.55 -1.83
N TYR A 49 -8.54 -5.95 -1.75
CA TYR A 49 -9.27 -6.08 -0.49
C TYR A 49 -9.77 -7.51 -0.32
N GLU A 50 -9.77 -7.99 0.92
CA GLU A 50 -10.38 -9.27 1.29
C GLU A 50 -11.90 -9.21 1.06
N PRO A 51 -12.50 -10.11 0.26
CA PRO A 51 -13.93 -10.06 -0.05
C PRO A 51 -14.85 -10.10 1.18
N GLU A 52 -14.45 -10.84 2.22
CA GLU A 52 -15.27 -11.12 3.39
C GLU A 52 -15.28 -9.94 4.38
N THR A 53 -14.14 -9.29 4.58
CA THR A 53 -13.97 -8.23 5.60
C THR A 53 -13.78 -6.84 5.00
N GLN A 54 -13.54 -6.76 3.69
CA GLN A 54 -13.17 -5.54 2.96
C GLN A 54 -11.88 -4.88 3.48
N ARG A 55 -11.03 -5.61 4.20
CA ARG A 55 -9.71 -5.11 4.65
C ARG A 55 -8.72 -5.12 3.49
N LEU A 56 -7.82 -4.13 3.45
CA LEU A 56 -6.76 -4.06 2.46
C LEU A 56 -5.83 -5.26 2.66
N SER A 57 -5.78 -6.18 1.69
CA SER A 57 -4.95 -7.38 1.72
C SER A 57 -3.65 -7.22 0.95
N ALA A 58 -3.61 -6.36 -0.07
CA ALA A 58 -2.37 -6.07 -0.79
C ALA A 58 -2.37 -4.69 -1.46
N MET A 59 -1.17 -4.16 -1.68
CA MET A 59 -0.92 -2.92 -2.41
C MET A 59 0.31 -3.07 -3.30
N SER A 60 0.21 -2.69 -4.57
CA SER A 60 1.37 -2.64 -5.47
C SER A 60 1.51 -1.28 -6.12
N ALA A 61 2.75 -0.84 -6.34
CA ALA A 61 3.06 0.40 -7.05
C ALA A 61 4.00 0.11 -8.23
N LEU A 62 3.52 0.38 -9.44
CA LEU A 62 4.27 0.19 -10.67
C LEU A 62 4.54 1.54 -11.33
N ARG A 63 5.79 1.78 -11.72
CA ARG A 63 6.13 2.90 -12.59
C ARG A 63 5.70 2.57 -14.03
N ALA A 64 5.51 3.60 -14.85
CA ALA A 64 5.17 3.50 -16.27
C ALA A 64 6.11 2.58 -17.11
N ASP A 65 7.36 2.40 -16.69
CA ASP A 65 8.33 1.47 -17.30
C ASP A 65 8.17 0.01 -16.80
N SER A 66 7.09 -0.29 -16.08
CA SER A 66 6.81 -1.57 -15.43
C SER A 66 7.77 -1.94 -14.29
N THR A 67 8.60 -1.00 -13.81
CA THR A 67 9.38 -1.21 -12.59
C THR A 67 8.43 -1.31 -11.41
N LEU A 68 8.44 -2.45 -10.73
CA LEU A 68 7.74 -2.65 -9.46
C LEU A 68 8.51 -1.91 -8.36
N LEU A 69 7.91 -0.85 -7.83
CA LEU A 69 8.51 0.00 -6.79
C LEU A 69 8.19 -0.50 -5.39
N GLN A 70 7.06 -1.18 -5.24
CA GLN A 70 6.57 -1.71 -3.98
C GLN A 70 5.51 -2.78 -4.25
N ASP A 71 5.50 -3.83 -3.44
CA ASP A 71 4.49 -4.90 -3.46
C ASP A 71 4.27 -5.41 -2.04
N LEU A 72 3.26 -4.85 -1.37
CA LEU A 72 2.95 -5.10 0.03
C LEU A 72 1.81 -6.10 0.15
N ASP A 73 2.02 -7.16 0.93
CA ASP A 73 0.95 -8.02 1.43
C ASP A 73 0.70 -7.75 2.92
N TYR A 74 -0.57 -7.61 3.30
CA TYR A 74 -1.01 -7.30 4.66
C TYR A 74 -1.66 -8.52 5.31
N GLY A 75 -1.17 -8.89 6.49
CA GLY A 75 -1.72 -9.97 7.30
C GLY A 75 -2.43 -9.43 8.53
N TYR A 76 -3.63 -9.95 8.81
CA TYR A 76 -4.43 -9.58 9.97
C TYR A 76 -4.73 -10.80 10.83
N ASP A 77 -4.91 -10.59 12.13
CA ASP A 77 -5.56 -11.59 12.97
C ASP A 77 -7.10 -11.60 12.78
N ASN A 78 -7.77 -12.58 13.39
CA ASN A 78 -9.22 -12.75 13.29
C ASN A 78 -10.01 -11.53 13.81
N THR A 79 -9.40 -10.71 14.68
CA THR A 79 -10.04 -9.51 15.24
C THR A 79 -9.78 -8.27 14.38
N GLY A 80 -8.76 -8.31 13.53
CA GLY A 80 -8.40 -7.25 12.60
C GLY A 80 -7.16 -6.45 12.94
N ASN A 81 -6.36 -6.91 13.91
CA ASN A 81 -5.08 -6.27 14.14
C ASN A 81 -4.13 -6.65 13.02
N LEU A 82 -3.40 -5.66 12.50
CA LEU A 82 -2.38 -5.88 11.50
C LEU A 82 -1.19 -6.59 12.15
N ILE A 83 -0.96 -7.85 11.80
CA ILE A 83 0.11 -8.68 12.36
C ILE A 83 1.31 -8.81 11.44
N SER A 84 1.17 -8.53 10.14
CA SER A 84 2.31 -8.52 9.23
C SER A 84 2.15 -7.58 8.04
N ILE A 85 3.28 -7.07 7.55
CA ILE A 85 3.42 -6.44 6.24
C ILE A 85 4.65 -7.08 5.57
N THR A 86 4.50 -7.59 4.36
CA THR A 86 5.61 -8.16 3.58
C THR A 86 5.80 -7.36 2.31
N ASP A 87 7.00 -6.81 2.09
CA ASP A 87 7.36 -6.19 0.81
C ASP A 87 8.10 -7.19 -0.10
N ASN A 88 7.39 -7.72 -1.09
CA ASN A 88 7.90 -8.74 -2.01
C ASN A 88 8.95 -8.20 -3.00
N THR A 89 9.18 -6.88 -3.03
CA THR A 89 10.28 -6.30 -3.83
C THR A 89 11.64 -6.50 -3.19
N ILE A 90 11.68 -6.80 -1.89
CA ILE A 90 12.90 -7.01 -1.13
C ILE A 90 13.29 -8.49 -1.21
N ALA A 91 14.41 -8.78 -1.89
CA ALA A 91 14.92 -10.13 -1.98
C ALA A 91 15.39 -10.66 -0.62
N THR A 92 15.01 -11.89 -0.29
CA THR A 92 15.51 -12.59 0.89
C THR A 92 17.03 -12.75 0.82
N ARG A 93 17.75 -12.17 1.78
CA ARG A 93 19.21 -12.27 1.91
C ARG A 93 19.59 -12.67 3.32
N TYR A 94 20.74 -13.33 3.45
CA TYR A 94 21.33 -13.68 4.73
C TYR A 94 22.64 -12.90 4.91
N PHE A 95 22.75 -12.15 6.00
CA PHE A 95 23.99 -11.48 6.40
C PHE A 95 24.28 -11.79 7.87
N GLN A 96 25.45 -12.35 8.17
CA GLN A 96 25.85 -12.74 9.52
C GLN A 96 24.78 -13.55 10.28
N ASN A 97 24.20 -14.58 9.63
CA ASN A 97 23.10 -15.40 10.16
C ASN A 97 21.82 -14.62 10.51
N GLN A 98 21.64 -13.41 9.96
CA GLN A 98 20.38 -12.66 10.01
C GLN A 98 19.72 -12.67 8.64
N GLN A 99 18.43 -12.98 8.61
CA GLN A 99 17.61 -12.94 7.41
C GLN A 99 17.02 -11.53 7.24
N THR A 100 17.11 -11.02 6.01
CA THR A 100 16.48 -9.80 5.53
C THR A 100 15.51 -10.20 4.44
N ASP A 101 14.20 -10.04 4.64
CA ASP A 101 13.16 -10.61 3.76
C ASP A 101 11.96 -9.67 3.51
N GLY A 102 12.13 -8.37 3.76
CA GLY A 102 11.06 -7.38 3.56
C GLY A 102 9.86 -7.53 4.50
N ARG A 103 9.90 -8.47 5.44
CA ARG A 103 8.81 -8.76 6.35
C ARG A 103 8.89 -7.91 7.60
N ARG A 104 7.71 -7.44 8.02
CA ARG A 104 7.45 -6.74 9.28
C ARG A 104 6.35 -7.51 10.00
N GLU A 105 6.53 -7.73 11.28
CA GLU A 105 5.62 -8.46 12.16
C GLU A 105 5.31 -7.61 13.37
N PHE A 106 4.07 -7.68 13.83
CA PHE A 106 3.55 -6.89 14.94
C PHE A 106 2.86 -7.81 15.95
N THR A 107 3.05 -7.53 17.23
CA THR A 107 2.42 -8.27 18.32
C THR A 107 1.67 -7.32 19.25
N TYR A 108 0.58 -7.83 19.83
CA TYR A 108 -0.37 -7.04 20.61
C TYR A 108 -0.63 -7.70 21.96
N ASP A 109 -0.98 -6.90 22.96
CA ASP A 109 -1.49 -7.39 24.24
C ASP A 109 -2.98 -7.77 24.14
N ALA A 110 -3.54 -8.27 25.24
CA ALA A 110 -4.95 -8.65 25.30
C ALA A 110 -5.93 -7.47 25.18
N LEU A 111 -5.44 -6.22 25.26
CA LEU A 111 -6.21 -4.99 25.07
C LEU A 111 -5.99 -4.40 23.66
N TYR A 112 -5.34 -5.15 22.77
CA TYR A 112 -5.02 -4.74 21.40
C TYR A 112 -4.09 -3.53 21.30
N GLN A 113 -3.24 -3.34 22.32
CA GLN A 113 -2.18 -2.34 22.28
C GLN A 113 -0.90 -2.98 21.71
N LEU A 114 -0.20 -2.23 20.86
CA LEU A 114 1.03 -2.68 20.23
C LEU A 114 2.11 -2.93 21.30
N LEU A 115 2.53 -4.19 21.44
CA LEU A 115 3.64 -4.58 22.31
C LEU A 115 5.00 -4.40 21.64
N GLY A 116 5.04 -4.58 20.32
CA GLY A 116 6.25 -4.39 19.55
C GLY A 116 6.07 -4.83 18.10
N GLY A 117 7.11 -4.55 17.32
CA GLY A 117 7.23 -5.09 15.97
C GLY A 117 8.68 -5.14 15.54
N ASN A 118 8.99 -6.05 14.61
CA ASN A 118 10.28 -6.01 13.94
C ASN A 118 10.23 -4.98 12.80
N ARG A 119 11.37 -4.34 12.54
CA ARG A 119 11.52 -3.49 11.35
C ARG A 119 12.06 -4.35 10.23
N ALA A 120 11.59 -4.12 9.01
CA ALA A 120 12.25 -4.65 7.82
C ALA A 120 13.70 -4.13 7.85
N ARG A 121 14.67 -5.04 7.91
CA ARG A 121 16.08 -4.69 8.01
C ARG A 121 16.63 -4.59 6.60
N GLU A 122 17.08 -3.43 6.17
CA GLU A 122 17.79 -3.27 4.90
C GLU A 122 19.29 -3.32 5.19
N CYS A 123 20.00 -4.31 4.64
CA CYS A 123 21.47 -4.35 4.71
C CYS A 123 22.03 -3.61 3.50
N TRP A 124 22.72 -2.49 3.75
CA TRP A 124 23.55 -1.76 2.79
C TRP A 124 25.02 -2.12 2.99
#